data_AF-A0A1C9LUN1-F1
#
_entry.id   AF-A0A1C9LUN1-F1
#
_cell.length_a   1.000
_cell.length_b   1.000
_cell.length_c   1.000
_cell.angle_alpha   90.00
_cell.angle_beta   90.00
_cell.angle_gamma   90.00
#
_symmetry.space_group_name_H-M   'P 1'
#
loop_
_entity.id
_entity.type
_entity.pdbx_description
1 polymer ?
#
loop_
_entity_poly.entity_id
_entity_poly.type
_entity_poly.pdbx_seq_one_letter_code
_entity_poly.pdbx_strand_id
1 'polypeptide(L)'
;MVTICYTINSLQHLPKGVVAQILNHTEELTMNVIALVHEIKDERPDFLESMPIDDVKSFCKANGYKITKVYDDDGQLINDIKLKKIRPKRIVFWGTYEDYPELDRLCNKLGINLITIFPMLV
;
A
#
# COMPACT_ATOMS: atom_id res chain seq x y z
N MET A 1 -6.70 -16.70 16.91
CA MET A 1 -6.45 -16.03 15.62
C MET A 1 -5.94 -17.11 14.68
N VAL A 2 -6.83 -17.73 13.89
CA VAL A 2 -6.51 -18.94 13.12
C VAL A 2 -6.25 -18.54 11.68
N THR A 3 -4.97 -18.53 11.28
CA THR A 3 -4.58 -18.40 9.88
C THR A 3 -4.89 -19.72 9.20
N ILE A 4 -5.93 -19.78 8.37
CA ILE A 4 -6.25 -21.00 7.64
C ILE A 4 -5.62 -20.92 6.24
N CYS A 5 -4.42 -21.50 6.11
CA CYS A 5 -3.81 -21.79 4.82
C CYS A 5 -4.50 -23.03 4.22
N TYR A 6 -5.57 -22.84 3.45
CA TYR A 6 -6.10 -23.93 2.62
C TYR A 6 -5.34 -23.98 1.30
N THR A 7 -4.70 -25.11 1.00
CA THR A 7 -4.22 -25.45 -0.33
C THR A 7 -5.42 -25.61 -1.28
N ILE A 8 -5.35 -25.04 -2.49
CA ILE A 8 -6.46 -24.92 -3.46
C ILE A 8 -7.18 -26.26 -3.75
N ASN A 9 -6.51 -27.41 -3.59
CA ASN A 9 -7.09 -28.74 -3.74
C ASN A 9 -8.16 -29.11 -2.69
N SER A 10 -8.17 -28.51 -1.50
CA SER A 10 -9.16 -28.82 -0.45
C SER A 10 -10.49 -28.10 -0.60
N LEU A 11 -10.61 -27.15 -1.55
CA LEU A 11 -11.82 -26.34 -1.74
C LEU A 11 -12.90 -27.03 -2.59
N GLN A 12 -12.56 -28.13 -3.28
CA GLN A 12 -13.43 -28.82 -4.24
C GLN A 12 -14.56 -29.64 -3.62
N HIS A 13 -14.45 -29.93 -2.31
CA HIS A 13 -15.44 -30.72 -1.55
C HIS A 13 -16.37 -29.86 -0.69
N LEU A 14 -16.23 -28.53 -0.73
CA LEU A 14 -17.04 -27.63 0.07
C LEU A 14 -18.35 -27.24 -0.64
N PRO A 15 -19.45 -27.04 0.12
CA PRO A 15 -20.69 -26.52 -0.45
C PRO A 15 -20.46 -25.16 -1.11
N LYS A 16 -21.08 -24.91 -2.27
CA LYS A 16 -20.91 -23.67 -3.05
C LYS A 16 -21.10 -22.39 -2.22
N GLY A 17 -22.00 -22.40 -1.24
CA GLY A 17 -22.23 -21.26 -0.33
C GLY A 17 -21.07 -20.98 0.63
N VAL A 18 -20.33 -22.00 1.05
CA VAL A 18 -19.14 -21.87 1.92
C VAL A 18 -17.95 -21.36 1.12
N VAL A 19 -17.78 -21.83 -0.12
CA VAL A 19 -16.74 -21.33 -1.03
C VAL A 19 -16.94 -19.85 -1.33
N ALA A 20 -18.18 -19.43 -1.60
CA ALA A 20 -18.52 -18.01 -1.80
C ALA A 20 -18.26 -17.17 -0.54
N GLN A 21 -18.57 -17.67 0.66
CA GLN A 21 -18.26 -16.97 1.91
C GLN A 21 -16.75 -16.83 2.15
N ILE A 22 -15.96 -17.87 1.88
CA ILE A 22 -14.50 -17.83 2.01
C ILE A 22 -13.89 -16.87 0.98
N LEU A 23 -14.34 -16.93 -0.29
CA LEU A 23 -13.89 -16.00 -1.33
C LEU A 23 -14.25 -14.55 -0.98
N ASN A 24 -15.48 -14.30 -0.51
CA ASN A 24 -15.90 -12.96 -0.08
C ASN A 24 -15.14 -12.48 1.17
N HIS A 25 -14.84 -13.35 2.14
CA HIS A 25 -13.95 -13.01 3.25
C HIS A 25 -12.52 -12.72 2.81
N THR A 26 -12.07 -13.35 1.71
CA THR A 26 -10.75 -13.12 1.13
C THR A 26 -10.73 -11.80 0.35
N GLU A 27 -11.83 -11.40 -0.29
CA GLU A 27 -12.02 -10.05 -0.85
C GLU A 27 -12.12 -8.97 0.24
N GLU A 28 -12.70 -9.27 1.41
CA GLU A 28 -12.70 -8.34 2.56
C GLU A 28 -11.35 -8.22 3.27
N LEU A 29 -10.40 -9.12 3.01
CA LEU A 29 -8.99 -8.94 3.37
C LEU A 29 -8.27 -7.95 2.43
N THR A 30 -9.00 -7.12 1.68
CA THR A 30 -8.44 -5.91 1.04
C THR A 30 -7.47 -5.22 1.99
N MET A 31 -6.18 -5.34 1.67
CA MET A 31 -5.13 -4.74 2.46
C MET A 31 -5.19 -3.24 2.19
N ASN A 32 -5.82 -2.52 3.12
CA ASN A 32 -5.92 -1.07 3.06
C ASN A 32 -4.51 -0.47 3.11
N VAL A 33 -4.18 0.32 2.09
CA VAL A 33 -2.89 0.99 1.91
C VAL A 33 -3.10 2.49 1.83
N ILE A 34 -2.18 3.24 2.41
CA ILE A 34 -2.07 4.68 2.17
C ILE A 34 -1.07 4.90 1.05
N ALA A 35 -1.47 5.66 0.04
CA ALA A 35 -0.56 6.10 -1.01
C ALA A 35 0.06 7.44 -0.62
N LEU A 36 1.37 7.58 -0.77
CA LEU A 36 2.09 8.85 -0.65
C LEU A 36 2.75 9.17 -1.99
N VAL A 37 2.33 10.26 -2.62
CA VAL A 37 2.78 10.64 -3.94
C VAL A 37 2.94 12.15 -4.00
N HIS A 38 4.19 12.61 -3.89
CA HIS A 38 4.48 14.01 -4.11
C HIS A 38 4.35 14.36 -5.59
N GLU A 39 3.75 15.51 -5.87
CA GLU A 39 3.79 16.10 -7.20
C GLU A 39 5.25 16.49 -7.50
N ILE A 40 5.88 15.79 -8.44
CA ILE A 40 7.22 16.13 -8.90
C ILE A 40 7.12 17.44 -9.67
N LYS A 41 7.45 18.55 -9.02
CA LYS A 41 7.62 19.86 -9.67
C LYS A 41 8.99 20.03 -10.31
N ASP A 42 9.83 19.00 -10.21
CA ASP A 42 11.18 19.00 -10.74
C ASP A 42 11.13 18.87 -12.27
N GLU A 43 12.00 19.60 -12.96
CA GLU A 43 12.08 19.78 -14.42
C GLU A 43 12.51 18.50 -15.18
N ARG A 44 12.14 17.32 -14.66
CA ARG A 44 12.38 15.99 -15.24
C ARG A 44 11.11 15.34 -15.85
N PRO A 45 10.12 16.06 -16.41
CA PRO A 45 8.94 15.43 -16.99
C PRO A 45 9.27 14.55 -18.21
N ASP A 46 10.45 14.73 -18.82
CA ASP A 46 10.86 13.98 -20.01
C ASP A 46 11.21 12.49 -19.74
N PHE A 47 11.35 12.08 -18.47
CA PHE A 47 11.68 10.68 -18.10
C PHE A 47 10.51 9.90 -17.46
N LEU A 48 9.36 10.53 -17.25
CA LEU A 48 8.20 9.90 -16.63
C LEU A 48 7.18 9.54 -17.72
N GLU A 49 7.19 8.27 -18.15
CA GLU A 49 6.15 7.73 -19.04
C GLU A 49 4.74 7.77 -18.41
N SER A 50 4.66 7.89 -17.08
CA SER A 50 3.44 7.92 -16.27
C SER A 50 3.58 8.88 -15.08
N MET A 51 2.46 9.43 -14.60
CA MET A 51 2.49 10.19 -13.36
C MET A 51 2.82 9.25 -12.19
N PRO A 52 3.61 9.69 -11.20
CA PRO A 52 3.95 8.91 -10.01
C PRO A 52 2.74 8.26 -9.31
N ILE A 53 1.59 8.93 -9.37
CA ILE A 53 0.33 8.43 -8.79
C ILE A 53 -0.24 7.23 -9.55
N ASP A 54 -0.07 7.20 -10.86
CA ASP A 54 -0.56 6.12 -11.71
C ASP A 54 0.28 4.85 -11.54
N ASP A 55 1.58 5.00 -11.28
CA ASP A 55 2.45 3.89 -10.90
C ASP A 55 2.06 3.33 -9.53
N VAL A 56 1.82 4.19 -8.53
CA VAL A 56 1.37 3.75 -7.20
C VAL A 56 0.02 3.04 -7.30
N LYS A 57 -0.92 3.57 -8.08
CA LYS A 57 -2.22 2.91 -8.33
C LYS A 57 -2.04 1.57 -9.03
N SER A 58 -1.19 1.49 -10.04
CA SER A 58 -0.95 0.26 -10.80
C SER A 58 -0.29 -0.80 -9.94
N PHE A 59 0.72 -0.43 -9.15
CA PHE A 59 1.36 -1.31 -8.18
C PHE A 59 0.37 -1.80 -7.12
N CYS A 60 -0.44 -0.90 -6.57
CA CYS A 60 -1.46 -1.27 -5.59
C CYS A 60 -2.48 -2.25 -6.20
N LYS A 61 -2.97 -1.97 -7.41
CA LYS A 61 -3.93 -2.84 -8.11
C LYS A 61 -3.33 -4.21 -8.41
N ALA A 62 -2.07 -4.28 -8.86
CA ALA A 62 -1.38 -5.53 -9.15
C ALA A 62 -1.16 -6.40 -7.90
N ASN A 63 -0.97 -5.77 -6.73
CA ASN A 63 -0.76 -6.46 -5.45
C ASN A 63 -2.05 -6.69 -4.64
N GLY A 64 -3.22 -6.37 -5.20
CA GLY A 64 -4.51 -6.49 -4.48
C GLY A 64 -4.68 -5.50 -3.33
N TYR A 65 -3.93 -4.40 -3.35
CA TYR A 65 -4.01 -3.33 -2.37
C TYR A 65 -5.12 -2.34 -2.73
N LYS A 66 -5.91 -1.97 -1.72
CA LYS A 66 -6.93 -0.93 -1.86
C LYS A 66 -6.41 0.36 -1.25
N ILE A 67 -6.20 1.38 -2.09
CA ILE A 67 -5.81 2.71 -1.63
C ILE A 67 -6.99 3.34 -0.89
N THR A 68 -6.82 3.66 0.38
CA THR A 68 -7.87 4.28 1.20
C THR A 68 -7.72 5.80 1.29
N LYS A 69 -6.50 6.31 1.19
CA LYS A 69 -6.19 7.72 1.19
C LYS A 69 -4.90 7.96 0.41
N VAL A 70 -4.84 9.09 -0.29
CA VAL A 70 -3.66 9.57 -0.99
C VAL A 70 -3.18 10.82 -0.26
N TYR A 71 -1.87 10.91 -0.02
CA TYR A 71 -1.20 12.09 0.49
C TYR A 71 -0.21 12.58 -0.56
N ASP A 72 -0.14 13.88 -0.75
CA ASP A 72 0.84 14.60 -1.57
C ASP A 72 1.94 15.27 -0.74
N ASP A 73 1.75 15.30 0.58
CA ASP A 73 2.62 15.90 1.59
C ASP A 73 2.88 14.88 2.71
N ASP A 74 4.15 14.52 2.90
CA ASP A 74 4.59 13.59 3.93
C ASP A 74 4.45 14.17 5.33
N GLY A 75 4.56 15.50 5.49
CA GLY A 75 4.34 16.18 6.76
C GLY A 75 2.89 16.01 7.25
N GLN A 76 1.92 16.14 6.36
CA GLN A 76 0.51 15.85 6.66
C GLN A 76 0.28 14.38 7.02
N LEU A 77 0.90 13.46 6.27
CA LEU A 77 0.84 12.03 6.56
C LEU A 77 1.39 11.71 7.95
N ILE A 78 2.60 12.19 8.25
CA ILE A 78 3.28 12.04 9.53
C ILE A 78 2.42 12.60 10.66
N ASN A 79 1.88 13.80 10.49
CA ASN A 79 1.03 14.43 11.50
C ASN A 79 -0.26 13.64 11.75
N ASP A 80 -0.91 13.15 10.70
CA ASP A 80 -2.13 12.35 10.85
C ASP A 80 -1.85 10.99 11.55
N ILE A 81 -0.68 10.38 11.32
CA ILE A 81 -0.23 9.17 12.04
C ILE A 81 0.06 9.51 13.51
N LYS A 82 0.83 10.58 13.79
CA LYS A 82 1.19 11.02 15.15
C LYS A 82 -0.05 11.38 15.97
N LEU A 83 -1.00 12.09 15.37
CA LEU A 83 -2.27 12.46 15.98
C LEU A 83 -3.28 11.30 16.04
N LYS A 84 -2.88 10.09 15.59
CA LYS A 84 -3.72 8.88 15.57
C LYS A 84 -5.04 9.06 14.80
N LYS A 85 -5.10 10.03 13.87
CA LYS A 85 -6.24 10.21 12.96
C LYS A 85 -6.32 9.08 11.95
N ILE A 86 -5.16 8.53 11.57
CA ILE A 86 -5.03 7.33 10.76
C ILE A 86 -4.12 6.31 11.45
N ARG A 87 -4.31 5.03 11.14
CA ARG A 87 -3.45 3.93 11.58
C ARG A 87 -3.21 2.95 10.43
N PRO A 88 -2.38 3.34 9.45
CA PRO A 88 -2.08 2.46 8.33
C PRO A 88 -1.23 1.27 8.78
N LYS A 89 -1.46 0.12 8.15
CA LYS A 89 -0.54 -1.03 8.25
C LYS A 89 0.52 -1.00 7.16
N ARG A 90 0.23 -0.31 6.04
CA ARG A 90 1.05 -0.24 4.85
C ARG A 90 0.96 1.15 4.23
N ILE A 91 2.10 1.65 3.80
CA ILE A 91 2.23 2.90 3.05
C ILE A 91 3.03 2.58 1.79
N VAL A 92 2.46 2.86 0.63
CA VAL A 92 3.14 2.74 -0.67
C VAL A 92 3.45 4.14 -1.15
N PHE A 93 4.71 4.38 -1.52
CA PHE A 93 5.15 5.70 -1.93
C PHE A 93 6.06 5.68 -3.15
N TRP A 94 6.09 6.81 -3.85
CA TRP A 94 6.97 7.04 -4.99
C TRP A 94 8.11 7.97 -4.55
N GLY A 95 9.31 7.43 -4.38
CA GLY A 95 10.51 8.13 -3.92
C GLY A 95 11.48 7.19 -3.21
N THR A 96 12.60 7.69 -2.70
CA THR A 96 13.56 6.89 -1.93
C THR A 96 13.34 7.07 -0.42
N TYR A 97 13.84 6.15 0.40
CA TYR A 97 13.77 6.31 1.86
C TYR A 97 14.57 7.53 2.35
N GLU A 98 15.59 7.97 1.59
CA GLU A 98 16.41 9.13 1.90
C GLU A 98 15.63 10.45 1.80
N ASP A 99 14.59 10.48 0.96
CA ASP A 99 13.70 11.63 0.81
C ASP A 99 12.79 11.80 2.03
N TYR A 100 12.51 10.71 2.77
CA TYR A 100 11.55 10.69 3.89
C TYR A 100 12.11 10.05 5.17
N PRO A 101 13.23 10.56 5.73
CA PRO A 101 13.89 9.94 6.88
C PRO A 101 13.02 9.95 8.14
N GLU A 102 12.16 10.96 8.30
CA GLU A 102 11.23 11.02 9.43
C GLU A 102 10.10 10.00 9.29
N LEU A 103 9.54 9.84 8.08
CA LEU A 103 8.48 8.86 7.81
C LEU A 103 9.00 7.43 7.99
N ASP A 104 10.20 7.13 7.49
CA ASP A 104 10.83 5.81 7.65
C ASP A 104 11.02 5.45 9.13
N ARG A 105 11.60 6.36 9.93
CA ARG A 105 11.76 6.17 11.38
C ARG A 105 10.41 5.97 12.08
N LEU A 106 9.39 6.74 11.70
CA LEU A 106 8.05 6.62 12.27
C LEU A 106 7.43 5.27 11.94
N CYS A 107 7.54 4.82 10.69
CA CYS A 107 7.02 3.55 10.22
C CYS A 107 7.70 2.38 10.94
N ASN A 108 9.03 2.41 11.03
CA ASN A 108 9.82 1.41 11.76
C ASN A 108 9.42 1.35 13.24
N LYS A 109 9.22 2.50 13.89
CA LYS A 109 8.78 2.56 15.30
C LYS A 109 7.38 1.99 15.52
N LEU A 110 6.48 2.17 14.55
CA LEU A 110 5.07 1.77 14.66
C LEU A 110 4.76 0.42 14.01
N GLY A 111 5.75 -0.25 13.41
CA GLY A 111 5.56 -1.50 12.68
C GLY A 111 4.71 -1.33 11.41
N ILE A 112 4.76 -0.16 10.78
CA ILE A 112 4.08 0.14 9.53
C ILE A 112 5.02 -0.28 8.40
N ASN A 113 4.52 -1.05 7.43
CA ASN A 113 5.33 -1.46 6.30
C ASN A 113 5.37 -0.35 5.23
N LEU A 114 6.55 0.22 5.00
CA LEU A 114 6.80 1.32 4.08
C LEU A 114 7.43 0.78 2.79
N ILE A 115 6.70 0.87 1.67
CA ILE A 115 7.03 0.24 0.40
C ILE A 115 7.31 1.34 -0.64
N THR A 116 8.54 1.41 -1.12
CA THR A 116 8.87 2.26 -2.28
C THR A 116 8.57 1.52 -3.58
N ILE A 117 8.05 2.24 -4.57
CA ILE A 117 7.93 1.76 -5.96
C ILE A 117 8.80 2.55 -6.93
N PHE A 118 9.64 3.44 -6.41
CA PHE A 118 10.58 4.18 -7.25
C PHE A 118 11.52 3.15 -7.90
N PRO A 119 11.66 3.14 -9.25
CA PRO A 119 12.60 2.25 -9.90
C PRO A 119 13.99 2.63 -9.39
N MET A 120 14.57 1.80 -8.52
CA MET A 120 16.02 1.85 -8.32
C MET A 120 16.61 1.59 -9.70
N LEU A 121 17.19 2.63 -10.30
CA LEU A 121 18.03 2.51 -11.49
C LEU A 121 19.08 1.44 -11.17
N VAL A 122 18.86 0.23 -11.67
CA VAL A 122 19.82 -0.89 -11.68
C VAL A 122 20.74 -0.75 -12.87
#